data_AF-A0A9P4P109-F1
#
_entry.id   AF-A0A9P4P109-F1
#
_cell.length_a   1.000
_cell.length_b   1.000
_cell.length_c   1.000
_cell.angle_alpha   90.00
_cell.angle_beta   90.00
_cell.angle_gamma   90.00
#
_symmetry.space_group_name_H-M   'P 1'
#
loop_
_entity.id
_entity.type
_entity.pdbx_description
1 polymer ?
#
loop_
_entity_poly.entity_id
_entity_poly.type
_entity_poly.pdbx_seq_one_letter_code
_entity_poly.pdbx_strand_id
1 'polypeptide(L)'
;MLLLRFLPLLSIVGIGLAHSLNAFPAEQYFSKMISVLARLDNSLKNIPPGGSYEEAVQRSQSLVRMQAEQTNILISAATDVRRGPSMAGTEVGERLMPLIQRFTRLYQTTGVGWVNAKEMVQASGGRNNVYQELIKASKATAAFTEAYVEKLPPGAQARARGVGTRIVGFLDIAIRAYRS
;
A
#
# COMPACT_ATOMS: atom_id res chain seq x y z
N MET A 1 -0.15 41.48 -59.11
CA MET A 1 -1.27 40.84 -58.39
C MET A 1 -1.13 39.33 -58.56
N LEU A 2 -0.48 38.64 -57.62
CA LEU A 2 -0.46 37.18 -57.49
C LEU A 2 0.18 36.83 -56.14
N LEU A 3 -0.69 36.58 -55.16
CA LEU A 3 -0.38 36.06 -53.83
C LEU A 3 -0.64 34.55 -53.88
N LEU A 4 0.41 33.75 -53.89
CA LEU A 4 0.32 32.31 -53.59
C LEU A 4 1.40 32.00 -52.55
N ARG A 5 0.98 32.09 -51.28
CA ARG A 5 1.76 31.72 -50.11
C ARG A 5 1.93 30.20 -50.10
N PHE A 6 3.17 29.74 -50.18
CA PHE A 6 3.55 28.39 -49.76
C PHE A 6 3.39 28.28 -48.24
N LEU A 7 2.45 27.45 -47.78
CA LEU A 7 2.45 26.90 -46.43
C LEU A 7 3.55 25.83 -46.34
N PRO A 8 4.39 25.80 -45.29
CA PRO A 8 5.03 24.56 -44.90
C PRO A 8 4.03 23.71 -44.12
N LEU A 9 3.82 22.48 -44.61
CA LEU A 9 3.25 21.35 -43.90
C LEU A 9 3.98 21.14 -42.55
N LEU A 10 3.41 21.68 -41.48
CA LEU A 10 3.69 21.28 -40.11
C LEU A 10 2.34 21.02 -39.44
N SER A 11 1.76 19.88 -39.78
CA SER A 11 0.63 19.32 -39.06
C SER A 11 0.82 17.81 -39.04
N ILE A 12 0.55 17.22 -37.88
CA ILE A 12 0.68 15.78 -37.55
C ILE A 12 2.05 15.37 -36.97
N VAL A 13 2.54 16.09 -35.96
CA VAL A 13 3.24 15.48 -34.81
C VAL A 13 2.89 16.31 -33.57
N GLY A 14 1.67 16.18 -33.07
CA GLY A 14 1.20 17.03 -31.95
C GLY A 14 0.02 16.46 -31.17
N ILE A 15 -0.26 15.16 -31.31
CA ILE A 15 -1.31 14.47 -30.55
C ILE A 15 -0.69 13.18 -30.03
N GLY A 16 -0.07 13.26 -28.85
CA GLY A 16 0.55 12.06 -28.26
C GLY A 16 1.38 12.28 -26.99
N LEU A 17 1.63 13.52 -26.56
CA LEU A 17 2.55 13.78 -25.44
C LEU A 17 2.06 14.88 -24.48
N ALA A 18 0.78 14.87 -24.13
CA ALA A 18 0.22 15.74 -23.09
C ALA A 18 -0.75 15.04 -22.12
N HIS A 19 -0.58 13.73 -21.88
CA HIS A 19 -1.38 12.98 -20.88
C HIS A 19 -0.57 12.50 -19.66
N SER A 20 0.72 12.82 -19.55
CA SER A 20 1.44 12.68 -18.29
C SER A 20 1.42 14.02 -17.57
N LEU A 21 0.84 14.08 -16.36
CA LEU A 21 1.41 14.81 -15.21
C LEU A 21 0.55 14.82 -13.93
N ASN A 22 -0.58 14.13 -13.85
CA ASN A 22 -1.24 13.88 -12.56
C ASN A 22 -1.39 12.37 -12.32
N ALA A 23 -0.40 11.77 -11.64
CA ALA A 23 -0.61 10.45 -11.04
C ALA A 23 -1.80 10.54 -10.10
N PHE A 24 -2.78 9.64 -10.25
CA PHE A 24 -3.97 9.61 -9.39
C PHE A 24 -3.53 9.53 -7.93
N PRO A 25 -4.25 10.16 -6.97
CA PRO A 25 -3.91 10.07 -5.56
C PRO A 25 -3.66 8.62 -5.12
N ALA A 26 -4.49 7.68 -5.59
CA ALA A 26 -4.34 6.26 -5.30
C ALA A 26 -2.98 5.67 -5.73
N GLU A 27 -2.48 6.01 -6.92
CA GLU A 27 -1.21 5.51 -7.44
C GLU A 27 -0.02 6.01 -6.62
N GLN A 28 -0.04 7.29 -6.25
CA GLN A 28 0.98 7.89 -5.39
C GLN A 28 0.99 7.22 -4.01
N TYR A 29 -0.20 6.99 -3.46
CA TYR A 29 -0.35 6.32 -2.17
C TYR A 29 0.08 4.85 -2.22
N PHE A 30 -0.28 4.09 -3.26
CA PHE A 30 0.22 2.73 -3.45
C PHE A 30 1.75 2.70 -3.51
N SER A 31 2.39 3.62 -4.23
CA SER A 31 3.84 3.68 -4.32
C SER A 31 4.50 3.96 -2.96
N LYS A 32 3.98 4.93 -2.20
CA LYS A 32 4.45 5.22 -0.83
C LYS A 32 4.28 4.01 0.09
N MET A 33 3.09 3.42 0.08
CA MET A 33 2.77 2.25 0.91
C MET A 33 3.66 1.05 0.58
N ILE A 34 3.87 0.76 -0.70
CA ILE A 34 4.76 -0.33 -1.15
C ILE A 34 6.18 -0.10 -0.66
N SER A 35 6.68 1.15 -0.68
CA SER A 35 8.02 1.46 -0.20
C SER A 35 8.17 1.18 1.30
N VAL A 36 7.24 1.65 2.12
CA VAL A 36 7.26 1.39 3.58
C VAL A 36 7.10 -0.11 3.87
N LEU A 37 6.14 -0.76 3.23
CA LEU A 37 5.86 -2.17 3.45
C LEU A 37 7.02 -3.07 2.98
N ALA A 38 7.75 -2.69 1.93
CA ALA A 38 8.96 -3.38 1.50
C ALA A 38 10.11 -3.25 2.52
N ARG A 39 10.28 -2.08 3.14
CA ARG A 39 11.26 -1.90 4.23
C ARG A 39 10.89 -2.73 5.46
N LEU A 40 9.60 -2.78 5.80
CA LEU A 40 9.09 -3.62 6.88
C LEU A 40 9.29 -5.10 6.58
N ASP A 41 8.91 -5.56 5.38
CA ASP A 41 9.10 -6.93 4.91
C ASP A 41 10.56 -7.36 4.99
N ASN A 42 11.47 -6.53 4.49
CA ASN A 42 12.90 -6.81 4.57
C ASN A 42 13.38 -6.88 6.02
N SER A 43 12.90 -5.99 6.90
CA SER A 43 13.28 -6.01 8.31
C SER A 43 12.78 -7.25 9.04
N LEU A 44 11.56 -7.71 8.74
CA LEU A 44 10.97 -8.92 9.31
C LEU A 44 11.70 -10.20 8.83
N LYS A 45 12.13 -10.24 7.57
CA LYS A 45 12.90 -11.37 7.01
C LYS A 45 14.31 -11.48 7.58
N ASN A 46 14.89 -10.37 8.01
CA ASN A 46 16.26 -10.30 8.52
C ASN A 46 16.31 -10.20 10.06
N ILE A 47 15.34 -10.81 10.74
CA ILE A 47 15.39 -10.97 12.20
C ILE A 47 16.38 -12.10 12.51
N PRO A 48 17.44 -11.85 13.30
CA PRO A 48 18.37 -12.90 13.69
C PRO A 48 17.68 -13.91 14.62
N PRO A 49 18.14 -15.18 14.65
CA PRO A 49 17.55 -16.22 15.51
C PRO A 49 17.76 -15.99 17.01
N GLY A 50 18.51 -14.95 17.39
CA GLY A 50 18.79 -14.57 18.77
C GLY A 50 19.44 -13.19 18.83
N GLY A 51 19.66 -12.69 20.04
CA GLY A 51 20.25 -11.37 20.30
C GLY A 51 20.09 -10.97 21.76
N SER A 52 20.62 -9.80 22.13
CA SER A 52 20.39 -9.25 23.47
C SER A 52 18.95 -8.77 23.63
N TYR A 53 18.52 -8.59 24.89
CA TYR A 53 17.23 -7.99 25.19
C TYR A 53 17.10 -6.58 24.59
N GLU A 54 18.15 -5.75 24.70
CA GLU A 54 18.17 -4.40 24.14
C GLU A 54 18.01 -4.41 22.62
N GLU A 55 18.67 -5.34 21.92
CA GLU A 55 18.53 -5.50 20.47
C GLU A 55 17.09 -5.88 20.09
N ALA A 56 16.47 -6.80 20.86
CA ALA A 56 15.08 -7.19 20.65
C ALA A 56 14.12 -5.99 20.85
N VAL A 57 14.34 -5.17 21.88
CA VAL A 57 13.57 -3.95 22.13
C VAL A 57 13.71 -2.95 20.98
N GLN A 58 14.94 -2.64 20.57
CA GLN A 58 15.20 -1.68 19.49
C GLN A 58 14.57 -2.13 18.17
N ARG A 59 14.69 -3.43 17.83
CA ARG A 59 14.10 -3.99 16.62
C ARG A 59 12.58 -4.01 16.68
N SER A 60 11.99 -4.44 17.79
CA SER A 60 10.53 -4.42 17.99
C SER A 60 9.97 -3.00 17.80
N GLN A 61 10.60 -2.00 18.43
CA GLN A 61 10.20 -0.60 18.27
C GLN A 61 10.35 -0.11 16.83
N SER A 62 11.42 -0.47 16.13
CA SER A 62 11.63 -0.12 14.72
C SER A 62 10.54 -0.71 13.82
N LEU A 63 10.20 -1.99 14.01
CA LEU A 63 9.12 -2.66 13.28
C LEU A 63 7.77 -1.99 13.53
N VAL A 64 7.45 -1.68 14.79
CA VAL A 64 6.22 -0.96 15.15
C VAL A 64 6.19 0.44 14.50
N ARG A 65 7.30 1.17 14.47
CA ARG A 65 7.38 2.48 13.82
C ARG A 65 7.11 2.40 12.32
N MET A 66 7.70 1.44 11.62
CA MET A 66 7.43 1.24 10.19
C MET A 66 5.97 0.83 9.93
N GLN A 67 5.40 -0.01 10.79
CA GLN A 67 3.98 -0.36 10.70
C GLN A 67 3.07 0.85 10.94
N ALA A 68 3.39 1.69 11.93
CA ALA A 68 2.66 2.92 12.20
C ALA A 68 2.78 3.94 11.06
N GLU A 69 3.95 4.06 10.44
CA GLU A 69 4.15 4.85 9.22
C GLU A 69 3.20 4.37 8.10
N GLN A 70 3.16 3.05 7.88
CA GLN A 70 2.26 2.44 6.91
C GLN A 70 0.78 2.69 7.23
N THR A 71 0.38 2.55 8.51
CA THR A 71 -0.97 2.83 9.00
C THR A 71 -1.35 4.29 8.74
N ASN A 72 -0.47 5.25 9.02
CA ASN A 72 -0.73 6.66 8.79
C ASN A 72 -0.89 6.99 7.30
N ILE A 73 -0.08 6.38 6.44
CA ILE A 73 -0.22 6.54 4.98
C ILE A 73 -1.59 6.01 4.52
N LEU A 74 -2.04 4.86 5.02
CA LEU A 74 -3.37 4.30 4.71
C LEU A 74 -4.51 5.24 5.12
N ILE A 75 -4.42 5.86 6.29
CA ILE A 75 -5.43 6.80 6.79
C ILE A 75 -5.52 8.03 5.88
N SER A 76 -4.36 8.62 5.54
CA SER A 76 -4.31 9.75 4.60
C SER A 76 -4.82 9.35 3.21
N ALA A 77 -4.41 8.17 2.73
CA ALA A 77 -4.84 7.63 1.45
C ALA A 77 -6.36 7.44 1.38
N ALA A 78 -6.99 6.89 2.43
CA ALA A 78 -8.43 6.70 2.48
C ALA A 78 -9.19 8.04 2.34
N THR A 79 -8.69 9.09 2.98
CA THR A 79 -9.29 10.43 2.92
C THR A 79 -9.14 11.05 1.54
N ASP A 80 -7.92 11.04 1.00
CA ASP A 80 -7.61 11.71 -0.26
C ASP A 80 -8.17 10.98 -1.48
N VAL A 81 -8.12 9.64 -1.48
CA VAL A 81 -8.73 8.85 -2.56
C VAL A 81 -10.22 9.06 -2.59
N ARG A 82 -10.91 9.12 -1.44
CA ARG A 82 -12.36 9.39 -1.39
C ARG A 82 -12.72 10.76 -1.97
N ARG A 83 -11.86 11.76 -1.80
CA ARG A 83 -12.03 13.11 -2.37
C ARG A 83 -11.61 13.21 -3.84
N GLY A 84 -10.80 12.27 -4.31
CA GLY A 84 -10.30 12.23 -5.69
C GLY A 84 -11.38 11.92 -6.73
N PRO A 85 -11.04 12.07 -8.03
CA PRO A 85 -11.95 11.73 -9.12
C PRO A 85 -12.19 10.21 -9.19
N SER A 86 -13.29 9.81 -9.82
CA SER A 86 -13.51 8.41 -10.23
C SER A 86 -12.44 7.98 -11.25
N MET A 87 -12.08 6.70 -11.23
CA MET A 87 -11.04 6.13 -12.09
C MET A 87 -11.66 5.41 -13.29
N ALA A 88 -11.06 5.53 -14.48
CA ALA A 88 -11.50 4.77 -15.64
C ALA A 88 -10.96 3.33 -15.58
N GLY A 89 -11.70 2.38 -16.17
CA GLY A 89 -11.34 0.95 -16.11
C GLY A 89 -9.97 0.61 -16.73
N THR A 90 -9.58 1.32 -17.80
CA THR A 90 -8.27 1.15 -18.46
C THR A 90 -7.12 1.60 -17.56
N GLU A 91 -7.26 2.75 -16.89
CA GLU A 91 -6.27 3.31 -15.96
C GLU A 91 -6.05 2.40 -14.75
N VAL A 92 -7.13 1.81 -14.23
CA VAL A 92 -7.07 0.85 -13.12
C VAL A 92 -6.32 -0.41 -13.55
N GLY A 93 -6.59 -0.92 -14.75
CA GLY A 93 -5.97 -2.13 -15.28
C GLY A 93 -4.47 -1.97 -15.53
N GLU A 94 -4.06 -0.90 -16.19
CA GLU A 94 -2.68 -0.70 -16.62
C GLU A 94 -1.76 -0.18 -15.51
N ARG A 95 -2.24 0.77 -14.69
CA ARG A 95 -1.38 1.47 -13.72
C ARG A 95 -1.52 0.93 -12.30
N LEU A 96 -2.74 0.65 -11.86
CA LEU A 96 -3.00 0.29 -10.46
C LEU A 96 -2.90 -1.21 -10.21
N MET A 97 -3.30 -2.06 -11.16
CA MET A 97 -3.29 -3.51 -10.95
C MET A 97 -1.90 -4.07 -10.58
N PRO A 98 -0.79 -3.69 -11.24
CA PRO A 98 0.54 -4.16 -10.84
C PRO A 98 0.91 -3.73 -9.41
N LEU A 99 0.57 -2.49 -9.04
CA LEU A 99 0.80 -1.95 -7.70
C LEU A 99 -0.02 -2.71 -6.65
N ILE A 100 -1.30 -2.97 -6.91
CA ILE A 100 -2.19 -3.72 -6.02
C ILE A 100 -1.69 -5.16 -5.82
N GLN A 101 -1.24 -5.82 -6.89
CA GLN A 101 -0.67 -7.16 -6.80
C GLN A 101 0.61 -7.19 -5.96
N ARG A 102 1.51 -6.22 -6.17
CA ARG A 102 2.73 -6.08 -5.37
C ARG A 102 2.40 -5.80 -3.90
N PHE A 103 1.48 -4.88 -3.66
CA PHE A 103 1.00 -4.53 -2.32
C PHE A 103 0.38 -5.72 -1.58
N THR A 104 -0.46 -6.49 -2.28
CA THR A 104 -1.08 -7.71 -1.72
C THR A 104 -0.02 -8.76 -1.36
N ARG A 105 0.98 -8.98 -2.22
CA ARG A 105 2.09 -9.90 -1.93
C ARG A 105 2.91 -9.46 -0.73
N LEU A 106 3.22 -8.17 -0.62
CA LEU A 106 3.96 -7.63 0.52
C LEU A 106 3.16 -7.78 1.82
N TYR A 107 1.85 -7.62 1.80
CA TYR A 107 1.03 -7.88 2.99
C TYR A 107 1.00 -9.35 3.39
N GLN A 108 0.98 -10.25 2.41
CA GLN A 108 1.11 -11.67 2.68
C GLN A 108 2.43 -11.99 3.38
N THR A 109 3.56 -11.50 2.85
CA THR A 109 4.88 -11.81 3.40
C THR A 109 5.14 -11.10 4.73
N THR A 110 4.68 -9.85 4.90
CA THR A 110 4.76 -9.15 6.19
C THR A 110 3.87 -9.78 7.25
N GLY A 111 2.67 -10.28 6.90
CA GLY A 111 1.83 -11.03 7.82
C GLY A 111 2.55 -12.27 8.38
N VAL A 112 3.19 -13.05 7.52
CA VAL A 112 4.04 -14.19 7.94
C VAL A 112 5.26 -13.72 8.74
N GLY A 113 5.92 -12.64 8.29
CA GLY A 113 7.06 -12.07 9.00
C GLY A 113 6.73 -11.64 10.43
N TRP A 114 5.57 -11.04 10.65
CA TRP A 114 5.08 -10.69 11.98
C TRP A 114 4.86 -11.92 12.87
N VAL A 115 4.32 -13.01 12.32
CA VAL A 115 4.18 -14.28 13.06
C VAL A 115 5.55 -14.81 13.47
N ASN A 116 6.52 -14.81 12.55
CA ASN A 116 7.88 -15.27 12.83
C ASN A 116 8.62 -14.37 13.85
N ALA A 117 8.32 -13.07 13.87
CA ALA A 117 8.90 -12.12 14.82
C ALA A 117 8.34 -12.23 16.25
N LYS A 118 7.33 -13.07 16.49
CA LYS A 118 6.55 -13.11 17.74
C LYS A 118 7.43 -13.28 18.97
N GLU A 119 8.34 -14.26 18.96
CA GLU A 119 9.15 -14.59 20.13
C GLU A 119 10.07 -13.44 20.53
N MET A 120 10.75 -12.81 19.56
CA MET A 120 11.58 -11.62 19.78
C MET A 120 10.75 -10.45 20.35
N VAL A 121 9.56 -10.21 19.80
CA VAL A 121 8.67 -9.14 20.27
C VAL A 121 8.15 -9.43 21.67
N GLN A 122 7.87 -10.70 22.01
CA GLN A 122 7.44 -11.09 23.35
C GLN A 122 8.58 -10.95 24.35
N ALA A 123 9.79 -11.40 23.99
CA ALA A 123 10.98 -11.28 24.83
C ALA A 123 11.31 -9.81 25.17
N SER A 124 11.03 -8.88 24.26
CA SER A 124 11.20 -7.43 24.48
C SER A 124 10.05 -6.75 25.23
N GLY A 125 8.97 -7.47 25.57
CA GLY A 125 7.76 -6.89 26.18
C GLY A 125 6.90 -6.06 25.21
N GLY A 126 7.22 -6.06 23.91
CA GLY A 126 6.56 -5.26 22.88
C GLY A 126 5.23 -5.81 22.37
N ARG A 127 4.77 -6.98 22.88
CA ARG A 127 3.60 -7.71 22.38
C ARG A 127 2.36 -6.85 22.23
N ASN A 128 1.99 -6.12 23.29
CA ASN A 128 0.76 -5.31 23.29
C ASN A 128 0.85 -4.14 22.29
N ASN A 129 2.02 -3.53 22.12
CA ASN A 129 2.22 -2.45 21.16
C ASN A 129 2.04 -2.95 19.72
N VAL A 130 2.62 -4.10 19.39
CA VAL A 130 2.44 -4.74 18.08
C VAL A 130 0.99 -5.11 17.85
N TYR A 131 0.34 -5.75 18.83
CA TYR A 131 -1.08 -6.12 18.72
C TYR A 131 -1.98 -4.91 18.42
N GLN A 132 -1.84 -3.83 19.19
CA GLN A 132 -2.64 -2.63 18.99
C GLN A 132 -2.37 -1.97 17.63
N GLU A 133 -1.11 -1.93 17.20
CA GLU A 133 -0.75 -1.33 15.93
C GLU A 133 -1.26 -2.15 14.73
N LEU A 134 -1.20 -3.49 14.80
CA LEU A 134 -1.75 -4.37 13.77
C LEU A 134 -3.29 -4.21 13.64
N ILE A 135 -4.00 -4.01 14.75
CA ILE A 135 -5.44 -3.71 14.73
C ILE A 135 -5.70 -2.39 14.00
N LYS A 136 -4.92 -1.34 14.29
CA LYS A 136 -5.06 -0.05 13.60
C LYS A 136 -4.77 -0.19 12.10
N ALA A 137 -3.71 -0.91 11.74
CA ALA A 137 -3.36 -1.20 10.36
C ALA A 137 -4.49 -1.95 9.62
N SER A 138 -5.12 -2.93 10.28
CA SER A 138 -6.26 -3.69 9.73
C SER A 138 -7.46 -2.76 9.44
N LYS A 139 -7.84 -1.93 10.40
CA LYS A 139 -8.91 -0.93 10.22
C LYS A 139 -8.60 0.09 9.13
N ALA A 140 -7.37 0.62 9.11
CA ALA A 140 -6.93 1.58 8.10
C ALA A 140 -6.91 0.97 6.69
N THR A 141 -6.52 -0.30 6.58
CA THR A 141 -6.55 -1.05 5.32
C THR A 141 -7.98 -1.25 4.80
N ALA A 142 -8.91 -1.59 5.68
CA ALA A 142 -10.32 -1.72 5.32
C ALA A 142 -10.89 -0.37 4.82
N ALA A 143 -10.65 0.72 5.57
CA ALA A 143 -11.11 2.06 5.19
C ALA A 143 -10.51 2.55 3.86
N PHE A 144 -9.21 2.29 3.64
CA PHE A 144 -8.58 2.60 2.35
C PHE A 144 -9.17 1.76 1.21
N THR A 145 -9.42 0.47 1.45
CA THR A 145 -10.04 -0.42 0.46
C THR A 145 -11.41 0.12 0.05
N GLU A 146 -12.26 0.49 1.02
CA GLU A 146 -13.58 1.05 0.75
C GLU A 146 -13.48 2.33 -0.09
N ALA A 147 -12.64 3.28 0.32
CA ALA A 147 -12.42 4.53 -0.41
C ALA A 147 -11.93 4.29 -1.83
N TYR A 148 -11.01 3.34 -2.03
CA TYR A 148 -10.50 2.96 -3.35
C TYR A 148 -11.58 2.30 -4.20
N VAL A 149 -12.34 1.34 -3.65
CA VAL A 149 -13.41 0.62 -4.35
C VAL A 149 -14.50 1.57 -4.85
N GLU A 150 -14.88 2.57 -4.05
CA GLU A 150 -15.88 3.58 -4.43
C GLU A 150 -15.48 4.38 -5.68
N LYS A 151 -14.18 4.50 -5.97
CA LYS A 151 -13.67 5.20 -7.15
C LYS A 151 -13.55 4.32 -8.39
N LEU A 152 -13.79 3.02 -8.26
CA LEU A 152 -13.70 2.09 -9.38
C LEU A 152 -15.01 1.98 -10.16
N PRO A 153 -14.93 1.68 -11.47
CA PRO A 153 -16.11 1.36 -12.25
C PRO A 153 -16.81 0.11 -11.67
N PRO A 154 -18.15 -0.01 -11.77
CA PRO A 154 -18.91 -1.09 -11.13
C PRO A 154 -18.37 -2.49 -11.38
N GLY A 155 -17.92 -2.79 -12.61
CA GLY A 155 -17.36 -4.10 -12.97
C GLY A 155 -16.05 -4.47 -12.26
N ALA A 156 -15.32 -3.51 -11.69
CA ALA A 156 -14.07 -3.74 -10.98
C ALA A 156 -14.23 -3.77 -9.44
N GLN A 157 -15.35 -3.29 -8.91
CA GLN A 157 -15.55 -3.12 -7.47
C GLN A 157 -15.52 -4.44 -6.69
N ALA A 158 -16.21 -5.47 -7.18
CA ALA A 158 -16.29 -6.77 -6.49
C ALA A 158 -14.91 -7.42 -6.35
N ARG A 159 -14.11 -7.40 -7.43
CA ARG A 159 -12.74 -7.92 -7.42
C ARG A 159 -11.85 -7.13 -6.46
N ALA A 160 -11.94 -5.81 -6.46
CA ALA A 160 -11.17 -4.96 -5.56
C ALA A 160 -11.54 -5.16 -4.08
N ARG A 161 -12.83 -5.34 -3.76
CA ARG A 161 -13.27 -5.73 -2.40
C ARG A 161 -12.64 -7.06 -1.98
N GLY A 162 -12.67 -8.07 -2.85
CA GLY A 162 -12.06 -9.37 -2.58
C GLY A 162 -10.55 -9.30 -2.31
N VAL A 163 -9.83 -8.42 -3.02
CA VAL A 163 -8.42 -8.15 -2.73
C VAL A 163 -8.24 -7.50 -1.35
N GLY A 164 -9.02 -6.47 -1.02
CA GLY A 164 -8.95 -5.83 0.29
C GLY A 164 -9.26 -6.77 1.45
N THR A 165 -10.30 -7.61 1.32
CA THR A 165 -10.61 -8.67 2.31
C THR A 165 -9.44 -9.62 2.51
N ARG A 166 -8.75 -10.01 1.42
CA ARG A 166 -7.56 -10.87 1.50
C ARG A 166 -6.42 -10.19 2.26
N ILE A 167 -6.17 -8.91 1.98
CA ILE A 167 -5.13 -8.13 2.67
C ILE A 167 -5.42 -8.05 4.17
N VAL A 168 -6.66 -7.71 4.54
CA VAL A 168 -7.10 -7.69 5.95
C VAL A 168 -6.92 -9.07 6.59
N GLY A 169 -7.23 -10.15 5.87
CA GLY A 169 -7.00 -11.51 6.34
C GLY A 169 -5.53 -11.83 6.69
N PHE A 170 -4.56 -11.28 5.94
CA PHE A 170 -3.14 -11.44 6.29
C PHE A 170 -2.77 -10.72 7.59
N LEU A 171 -3.34 -9.54 7.83
CA LEU A 171 -3.17 -8.82 9.10
C LEU A 171 -3.84 -9.57 10.26
N ASP A 172 -5.02 -10.17 10.04
CA ASP A 172 -5.72 -10.94 11.06
C ASP A 172 -4.93 -12.17 11.54
N ILE A 173 -4.19 -12.83 10.64
CA ILE A 173 -3.28 -13.93 11.00
C ILE A 173 -2.22 -13.43 11.99
N ALA A 174 -1.57 -12.30 11.69
CA ALA A 174 -0.59 -11.69 12.58
C ALA A 174 -1.24 -11.26 13.91
N ILE A 175 -2.41 -10.59 13.87
CA ILE A 175 -3.14 -10.16 15.07
C ILE A 175 -3.42 -11.34 16.01
N ARG A 176 -3.87 -12.48 15.48
CA ARG A 176 -4.11 -13.69 16.28
C ARG A 176 -2.85 -14.18 16.98
N ALA A 177 -1.69 -14.11 16.32
CA ALA A 177 -0.42 -14.51 16.90
C ALA A 177 -0.02 -13.65 18.13
N TYR A 178 -0.42 -12.37 18.16
CA TYR A 178 -0.11 -11.44 19.26
C TYR A 178 -1.23 -11.29 20.30
N ARG A 179 -2.38 -11.94 20.11
CA ARG A 179 -3.50 -11.92 21.07
C ARG A 179 -3.24 -12.76 22.32
N SER A 180 -2.51 -13.88 22.17
CA SER A 180 -2.13 -14.83 23.22
C SER A 180 -0.92 -14.33 24.02
#